data_AF-A0A101QTB7-F1
#
_entry.id   AF-A0A101QTB7-F1
#
_cell.length_a   1.000
_cell.length_b   1.000
_cell.length_c   1.000
_cell.angle_alpha   90.00
_cell.angle_beta   90.00
_cell.angle_gamma   90.00
#
_symmetry.space_group_name_H-M   'P 1'
#
loop_
_entity.id
_entity.type
_entity.pdbx_description
1 polymer ?
#
loop_
_entity_poly.entity_id
_entity_poly.type
_entity_poly.pdbx_seq_one_letter_code
_entity_poly.pdbx_strand_id
1 'polypeptide(L)'
;MKRATLFRRTGRKPAASLIAAAAAIGLIGFAPSAKAAPAPYCGSSKYVEKIEVASWGDDQFQIVLTPTPQARWDAAFSPAPRNAVVEQWHAIQACVPGLYGGLADTVWDQLECHQLNSWIAVPREGSKWITGDTYELESWRPVLPRAVPGQDLIITRCLNDLGVDPAGPLTSPIRPDLGQFDLQQAMRNIA
;
A
#
# COMPACT_ATOMS: atom_id res chain seq x y z
N MET A 1 44.85 -13.60 -49.98
CA MET A 1 46.29 -13.40 -49.72
C MET A 1 46.51 -13.18 -48.23
N LYS A 2 47.36 -14.02 -47.60
CA LYS A 2 48.26 -13.81 -46.43
C LYS A 2 47.66 -13.29 -45.08
N ARG A 3 47.55 -14.20 -44.09
CA ARG A 3 48.34 -14.35 -42.82
C ARG A 3 48.03 -13.28 -41.74
N ALA A 4 47.28 -13.59 -40.66
CA ALA A 4 47.64 -14.34 -39.45
C ALA A 4 48.77 -13.71 -38.59
N THR A 5 48.48 -13.28 -37.35
CA THR A 5 49.35 -13.57 -36.19
C THR A 5 48.60 -13.51 -34.85
N LEU A 6 48.59 -14.64 -34.15
CA LEU A 6 48.35 -14.79 -32.72
C LEU A 6 49.47 -14.10 -31.92
N PHE A 7 49.12 -13.45 -30.82
CA PHE A 7 50.05 -13.32 -29.68
C PHE A 7 49.60 -14.24 -28.55
N ARG A 8 50.53 -15.10 -28.16
CA ARG A 8 50.44 -16.14 -27.12
C ARG A 8 51.52 -15.80 -26.09
N ARG A 9 51.28 -16.26 -24.85
CA ARG A 9 52.22 -16.52 -23.74
C ARG A 9 52.61 -15.32 -22.86
N THR A 10 52.85 -15.44 -21.55
CA THR A 10 52.61 -16.41 -20.45
C THR A 10 53.30 -15.80 -19.22
N GLY A 11 52.80 -16.01 -18.00
CA GLY A 11 53.58 -15.82 -16.77
C GLY A 11 52.76 -15.98 -15.48
N ARG A 12 52.44 -17.21 -15.06
CA ARG A 12 52.92 -17.87 -13.81
C ARG A 12 52.98 -16.98 -12.53
N LYS A 13 51.95 -17.17 -11.67
CA LYS A 13 51.90 -17.52 -10.22
C LYS A 13 53.12 -17.22 -9.31
N PRO A 14 52.98 -17.36 -7.97
CA PRO A 14 52.03 -16.76 -7.01
C PRO A 14 52.80 -16.07 -5.86
N ALA A 15 52.19 -15.16 -5.11
CA ALA A 15 52.73 -14.73 -3.82
C ALA A 15 51.66 -14.96 -2.75
N ALA A 16 51.86 -16.02 -1.99
CA ALA A 16 51.19 -16.25 -0.73
C ALA A 16 51.72 -15.22 0.29
N SER A 17 50.84 -14.35 0.79
CA SER A 17 51.09 -13.64 2.04
C SER A 17 50.19 -14.23 3.11
N LEU A 18 50.87 -14.94 4.00
CA LEU A 18 50.41 -15.50 5.25
C LEU A 18 50.10 -14.38 6.26
N ILE A 19 49.03 -14.61 7.02
CA ILE A 19 48.80 -14.22 8.43
C ILE A 19 48.44 -12.75 8.70
N ALA A 20 47.16 -12.55 9.01
CA ALA A 20 46.74 -11.95 10.29
C ALA A 20 45.32 -12.43 10.62
N ALA A 21 45.22 -13.61 11.25
CA ALA A 21 44.01 -14.02 11.95
C ALA A 21 43.95 -13.22 13.27
N ALA A 22 43.31 -12.06 13.24
CA ALA A 22 42.90 -11.38 14.46
C ALA A 22 41.64 -12.09 14.97
N ALA A 23 41.79 -12.84 16.05
CA ALA A 23 40.70 -13.41 16.81
C ALA A 23 39.85 -12.27 17.40
N ALA A 24 38.79 -11.87 16.69
CA ALA A 24 37.70 -11.12 17.28
C ALA A 24 36.91 -12.10 18.16
N ILE A 25 37.18 -12.05 19.46
CA ILE A 25 36.34 -12.67 20.48
C ILE A 25 34.95 -12.08 20.30
N GLY A 26 34.07 -12.86 19.68
CA GLY A 26 32.68 -12.52 19.47
C GLY A 26 32.01 -12.32 20.82
N LEU A 27 31.82 -11.07 21.21
CA LEU A 27 30.73 -10.72 22.09
C LEU A 27 29.46 -11.14 21.36
N ILE A 28 28.90 -12.28 21.76
CA ILE A 28 27.49 -12.61 21.51
C ILE A 28 26.71 -11.56 22.30
N GLY A 29 26.63 -10.36 21.75
CA GLY A 29 25.69 -9.36 22.20
C GLY A 29 24.33 -9.99 21.95
N PHE A 30 23.63 -10.32 23.03
CA PHE A 30 22.20 -10.52 22.98
C PHE A 30 21.63 -9.24 22.36
N ALA A 31 21.35 -9.28 21.06
CA ALA A 31 20.60 -8.22 20.41
C ALA A 31 19.32 -8.09 21.23
N PRO A 32 19.03 -6.92 21.80
CA PRO A 32 17.78 -6.74 22.51
C PRO A 32 16.67 -7.11 21.52
N SER A 33 15.86 -8.11 21.87
CA SER A 33 14.63 -8.38 21.13
C SER A 33 13.91 -7.06 21.00
N ALA A 34 13.86 -6.51 19.78
CA ALA A 34 13.17 -5.28 19.52
C ALA A 34 11.74 -5.50 20.00
N LYS A 35 11.36 -4.78 21.06
CA LYS A 35 9.99 -4.82 21.56
C LYS A 35 9.12 -4.44 20.38
N ALA A 36 8.19 -5.32 20.00
CA ALA A 36 7.26 -5.04 18.91
C ALA A 36 6.71 -3.63 19.14
N ALA A 37 6.89 -2.76 18.13
CA ALA A 37 6.38 -1.40 18.21
C ALA A 37 4.89 -1.50 18.59
N PRO A 38 4.39 -0.63 19.49
CA PRO A 38 2.96 -0.59 19.77
C PRO A 38 2.22 -0.52 18.43
N ALA A 39 1.17 -1.34 18.29
CA ALA A 39 0.40 -1.38 17.06
C ALA A 39 0.00 0.06 16.68
N PRO A 40 0.20 0.48 15.43
CA PRO A 40 -0.15 1.81 14.99
C PRO A 40 -1.63 2.08 15.27
N TYR A 41 -1.95 3.22 15.87
CA TYR A 41 -3.31 3.57 16.25
C TYR A 41 -4.18 3.80 15.01
N CYS A 42 -5.22 2.99 14.86
CA CYS A 42 -6.17 3.05 13.73
C CYS A 42 -7.52 3.65 14.09
N GLY A 43 -7.54 4.43 15.17
CA GLY A 43 -8.74 5.13 15.60
C GLY A 43 -8.95 6.45 14.87
N SER A 44 -9.91 7.22 15.39
CA SER A 44 -10.43 8.39 14.70
C SER A 44 -9.42 9.55 14.64
N SER A 45 -9.54 10.32 13.58
CA SER A 45 -8.83 11.57 13.34
C SER A 45 -9.80 12.62 12.80
N LYS A 46 -9.28 13.78 12.38
CA LYS A 46 -10.11 14.84 11.77
C LYS A 46 -10.90 14.33 10.56
N TYR A 47 -10.29 13.49 9.72
CA TYR A 47 -10.87 13.04 8.44
C TYR A 47 -11.17 11.54 8.36
N VAL A 48 -10.78 10.78 9.38
CA VAL A 48 -10.99 9.32 9.45
C VAL A 48 -11.81 9.01 10.69
N GLU A 49 -12.93 8.32 10.52
CA GLU A 49 -13.68 7.76 11.64
C GLU A 49 -13.11 6.40 12.03
N LYS A 50 -12.83 5.54 11.04
CA LYS A 50 -12.34 4.17 11.24
C LYS A 50 -11.58 3.69 10.01
N ILE A 51 -10.53 2.88 10.24
CA ILE A 51 -9.85 2.08 9.21
C ILE A 51 -9.93 0.61 9.60
N GLU A 52 -10.41 -0.22 8.69
CA GLU A 52 -10.47 -1.67 8.81
C GLU A 52 -9.82 -2.33 7.61
N VAL A 53 -9.40 -3.58 7.78
CA VAL A 53 -8.87 -4.40 6.69
C VAL A 53 -9.64 -5.71 6.65
N ALA A 54 -10.00 -6.12 5.44
CA ALA A 54 -10.62 -7.39 5.15
C ALA A 54 -9.69 -8.19 4.22
N SER A 55 -9.45 -9.45 4.56
CA SER A 55 -8.72 -10.37 3.69
C SER A 55 -9.62 -10.91 2.58
N TRP A 56 -9.02 -11.13 1.43
CA TRP A 56 -9.62 -11.76 0.26
C TRP A 56 -8.73 -12.94 -0.18
N GLY A 57 -9.25 -13.81 -1.06
CA GLY A 57 -8.45 -14.87 -1.69
C GLY A 57 -7.18 -14.36 -2.42
N ASP A 58 -6.28 -15.30 -2.74
CA ASP A 58 -4.98 -15.04 -3.39
C ASP A 58 -4.06 -14.06 -2.63
N ASP A 59 -4.20 -14.02 -1.30
CA ASP A 59 -3.54 -13.09 -0.38
C ASP A 59 -3.84 -11.60 -0.68
N GLN A 60 -4.96 -11.32 -1.36
CA GLN A 60 -5.43 -9.96 -1.60
C GLN A 60 -6.18 -9.40 -0.38
N PHE A 61 -6.37 -8.09 -0.32
CA PHE A 61 -7.07 -7.43 0.78
C PHE A 61 -7.79 -6.15 0.34
N GLN A 62 -8.77 -5.76 1.13
CA GLN A 62 -9.51 -4.52 1.00
C GLN A 62 -9.31 -3.69 2.28
N ILE A 63 -8.93 -2.42 2.11
CA ILE A 63 -8.92 -1.43 3.18
C ILE A 63 -10.28 -0.72 3.14
N VAL A 64 -11.00 -0.77 4.25
CA VAL A 64 -12.29 -0.09 4.40
C VAL A 64 -12.08 1.15 5.27
N LEU A 65 -12.14 2.33 4.66
CA LEU A 65 -12.03 3.61 5.36
C LEU A 65 -13.42 4.22 5.54
N THR A 66 -13.81 4.54 6.77
CA THR A 66 -15.00 5.36 7.04
C THR A 66 -14.57 6.82 7.19
N PRO A 67 -14.93 7.74 6.27
CA PRO A 67 -14.59 9.15 6.38
C PRO A 67 -15.49 9.87 7.38
N THR A 68 -14.97 10.91 8.03
CA THR A 68 -15.80 11.78 8.88
C THR A 68 -16.70 12.70 8.03
N PRO A 69 -17.78 13.27 8.62
CA PRO A 69 -18.54 14.35 7.97
C PRO A 69 -17.65 15.54 7.57
N GLN A 70 -16.62 15.85 8.35
CA GLN A 70 -15.67 16.92 8.04
C GLN A 70 -14.87 16.61 6.77
N ALA A 71 -14.46 15.35 6.55
CA ALA A 71 -13.77 14.97 5.32
C ALA A 71 -14.65 15.22 4.09
N ARG A 72 -15.94 14.87 4.16
CA ARG A 72 -16.89 15.11 3.07
C ARG A 72 -17.13 16.61 2.85
N TRP A 73 -17.22 17.39 3.93
CA TRP A 73 -17.36 18.85 3.84
C TRP A 73 -16.12 19.48 3.17
N ASP A 74 -14.91 19.09 3.58
CA ASP A 74 -13.67 19.62 3.00
C ASP A 74 -13.52 19.25 1.52
N ALA A 75 -13.98 18.07 1.11
CA ALA A 75 -14.01 17.69 -0.30
C ALA A 75 -14.87 18.62 -1.17
N ALA A 76 -15.97 19.15 -0.62
CA ALA A 76 -16.87 20.06 -1.34
C ALA A 76 -16.43 21.53 -1.30
N PHE A 77 -15.96 21.99 -0.13
CA PHE A 77 -15.89 23.41 0.17
C PHE A 77 -14.50 23.93 0.54
N SER A 78 -13.52 23.05 0.76
CA SER A 78 -12.16 23.49 1.07
C SER A 78 -11.49 24.10 -0.17
N PRO A 79 -10.70 25.17 -0.04
CA PRO A 79 -9.81 25.62 -1.11
C PRO A 79 -8.66 24.63 -1.38
N ALA A 80 -8.47 23.64 -0.50
CA ALA A 80 -7.44 22.61 -0.62
C ALA A 80 -8.03 21.22 -0.26
N PRO A 81 -8.94 20.66 -1.09
CA PRO A 81 -9.65 19.41 -0.78
C PRO A 81 -8.69 18.20 -0.70
N ARG A 82 -7.53 18.28 -1.36
CA ARG A 82 -6.46 17.28 -1.31
C ARG A 82 -5.80 17.13 0.08
N ASN A 83 -5.94 18.09 0.99
CA ASN A 83 -5.39 17.95 2.34
C ASN A 83 -6.03 16.77 3.10
N ALA A 84 -7.34 16.56 2.91
CA ALA A 84 -8.02 15.41 3.50
C ALA A 84 -7.50 14.07 2.94
N VAL A 85 -7.24 14.01 1.63
CA VAL A 85 -6.64 12.84 0.97
C VAL A 85 -5.28 12.50 1.58
N VAL A 86 -4.40 13.50 1.72
CA VAL A 86 -3.05 13.31 2.27
C VAL A 86 -3.08 12.82 3.72
N GLU A 87 -3.93 13.42 4.56
CA GLU A 87 -4.05 12.99 5.96
C GLU A 87 -4.65 11.58 6.09
N GLN A 88 -5.67 11.25 5.29
CA GLN A 88 -6.23 9.90 5.23
C GLN A 88 -5.20 8.88 4.75
N TRP A 89 -4.39 9.23 3.76
CA TRP A 89 -3.30 8.39 3.27
C TRP A 89 -2.28 8.08 4.36
N HIS A 90 -1.83 9.10 5.10
CA HIS A 90 -0.90 8.88 6.21
C HIS A 90 -1.50 8.01 7.33
N ALA A 91 -2.80 8.15 7.61
CA ALA A 91 -3.49 7.27 8.54
C ALA A 91 -3.52 5.81 8.04
N ILE A 92 -3.80 5.62 6.75
CA ILE A 92 -3.74 4.29 6.11
C ILE A 92 -2.33 3.70 6.18
N GLN A 93 -1.29 4.45 5.81
CA GLN A 93 0.09 3.98 5.86
C GLN A 93 0.55 3.63 7.27
N ALA A 94 0.06 4.35 8.28
CA ALA A 94 0.30 4.00 9.67
C ALA A 94 -0.36 2.65 10.00
N CYS A 95 -1.61 2.44 9.60
CA CYS A 95 -2.41 1.27 9.96
C CYS A 95 -2.13 -0.01 9.17
N VAL A 96 -1.72 0.15 7.92
CA VAL A 96 -1.66 -0.91 6.91
C VAL A 96 -0.21 -0.91 6.38
N PRO A 97 0.72 -1.60 7.07
CA PRO A 97 2.10 -1.67 6.62
C PRO A 97 2.21 -2.48 5.31
N GLY A 98 3.24 -2.24 4.51
CA GLY A 98 3.46 -3.00 3.26
C GLY A 98 2.96 -2.32 1.98
N LEU A 99 2.36 -1.13 2.08
CA LEU A 99 1.93 -0.35 0.92
C LEU A 99 3.15 0.32 0.24
N TYR A 100 3.69 -0.33 -0.79
CA TYR A 100 4.83 0.16 -1.56
C TYR A 100 4.63 -0.02 -3.06
N GLY A 101 5.38 0.75 -3.87
CA GLY A 101 5.38 0.62 -5.34
C GLY A 101 3.98 0.74 -5.94
N GLY A 102 3.68 -0.08 -6.95
CA GLY A 102 2.40 -0.05 -7.64
C GLY A 102 1.18 -0.31 -6.75
N LEU A 103 1.34 -1.08 -5.66
CA LEU A 103 0.27 -1.27 -4.66
C LEU A 103 -0.05 0.05 -3.93
N ALA A 104 0.97 0.82 -3.55
CA ALA A 104 0.73 2.13 -2.97
C ALA A 104 0.06 3.08 -3.95
N ASP A 105 0.49 3.05 -5.22
CA ASP A 105 -0.05 3.91 -6.28
C ASP A 105 -1.55 3.63 -6.53
N THR A 106 -1.95 2.36 -6.68
CA THR A 106 -3.37 2.00 -6.89
C THR A 106 -4.26 2.35 -5.68
N VAL A 107 -3.79 2.13 -4.45
CA VAL A 107 -4.55 2.47 -3.24
C VAL A 107 -4.68 4.00 -3.11
N TRP A 108 -3.63 4.75 -3.45
CA TRP A 108 -3.67 6.22 -3.49
C TRP A 108 -4.70 6.73 -4.51
N ASP A 109 -4.71 6.18 -5.73
CA ASP A 109 -5.64 6.60 -6.78
C ASP A 109 -7.10 6.34 -6.39
N GLN A 110 -7.38 5.18 -5.80
CA GLN A 110 -8.70 4.84 -5.23
C GLN A 110 -9.09 5.84 -4.14
N LEU A 111 -8.21 6.08 -3.16
CA LEU A 111 -8.46 7.00 -2.05
C LEU A 111 -8.75 8.42 -2.55
N GLU A 112 -7.94 8.93 -3.47
CA GLU A 112 -8.09 10.25 -4.04
C GLU A 112 -9.45 10.39 -4.74
N CYS A 113 -9.85 9.41 -5.56
CA CYS A 113 -11.18 9.41 -6.17
C CYS A 113 -12.30 9.42 -5.13
N HIS A 114 -12.24 8.51 -4.16
CA HIS A 114 -13.28 8.36 -3.15
C HIS A 114 -13.46 9.65 -2.36
N GLN A 115 -12.35 10.22 -1.88
CA GLN A 115 -12.38 11.38 -1.02
C GLN A 115 -12.79 12.65 -1.77
N LEU A 116 -12.23 12.92 -2.96
CA LEU A 116 -12.57 14.13 -3.73
C LEU A 116 -14.03 14.14 -4.23
N ASN A 117 -14.65 12.96 -4.36
CA ASN A 117 -16.04 12.83 -4.79
C ASN A 117 -17.01 12.45 -3.65
N SER A 118 -16.52 12.41 -2.41
CA SER A 118 -17.28 11.95 -1.23
C SER A 118 -18.46 12.81 -0.82
N TRP A 119 -18.55 14.02 -1.38
CA TRP A 119 -19.62 14.98 -1.11
C TRP A 119 -20.79 14.89 -2.10
N ILE A 120 -20.62 14.15 -3.20
CA ILE A 120 -21.63 14.05 -4.25
C ILE A 120 -22.76 13.13 -3.75
N ALA A 121 -23.92 13.74 -3.44
CA ALA A 121 -25.09 13.05 -2.96
C ALA A 121 -25.89 12.45 -4.13
N VAL A 122 -25.51 11.24 -4.56
CA VAL A 122 -26.26 10.42 -5.52
C VAL A 122 -26.61 9.11 -4.83
N PRO A 123 -27.90 8.83 -4.56
CA PRO A 123 -28.31 7.61 -3.88
C PRO A 123 -27.81 6.37 -4.63
N ARG A 124 -27.21 5.44 -3.88
CA ARG A 124 -26.90 4.08 -4.30
C ARG A 124 -27.46 3.12 -3.25
N GLU A 125 -27.51 1.84 -3.58
CA GLU A 125 -27.95 0.83 -2.61
C GLU A 125 -27.11 0.93 -1.33
N GLY A 126 -27.76 1.16 -0.19
CA GLY A 126 -27.10 1.26 1.12
C GLY A 126 -26.36 2.57 1.42
N SER A 127 -26.32 3.57 0.52
CA SER A 127 -25.66 4.86 0.80
C SER A 127 -26.30 6.04 0.05
N LYS A 128 -26.21 7.24 0.63
CA LYS A 128 -26.61 8.49 -0.02
C LYS A 128 -25.51 9.13 -0.88
N TRP A 129 -24.29 8.60 -0.84
CA TRP A 129 -23.12 9.16 -1.49
C TRP A 129 -22.71 8.32 -2.70
N ILE A 130 -22.25 8.97 -3.76
CA ILE A 130 -21.83 8.27 -4.99
C ILE A 130 -20.67 7.30 -4.73
N THR A 131 -19.80 7.64 -3.77
CA THR A 131 -18.61 6.86 -3.39
C THR A 131 -18.86 5.93 -2.20
N GLY A 132 -20.11 5.80 -1.74
CA GLY A 132 -20.49 4.98 -0.58
C GLY A 132 -20.30 5.68 0.77
N ASP A 133 -20.80 5.03 1.83
CA ASP A 133 -20.59 5.48 3.22
C ASP A 133 -19.15 5.20 3.68
N THR A 134 -18.51 4.18 3.10
CA THR A 134 -17.11 3.81 3.26
C THR A 134 -16.36 3.88 1.93
N TYR A 135 -15.03 3.98 1.99
CA TYR A 135 -14.14 3.85 0.85
C TYR A 135 -13.54 2.45 0.85
N GLU A 136 -13.74 1.74 -0.24
CA GLU A 136 -13.29 0.36 -0.42
C GLU A 136 -12.04 0.36 -1.29
N LEU A 137 -10.86 0.32 -0.67
CA LEU A 137 -9.57 0.40 -1.37
C LEU A 137 -8.99 -0.99 -1.54
N GLU A 138 -8.94 -1.48 -2.76
CA GLU A 138 -8.75 -2.90 -3.09
C GLU A 138 -7.37 -3.14 -3.70
N SER A 139 -6.64 -4.12 -3.16
CA SER A 139 -5.23 -4.36 -3.51
C SER A 139 -5.01 -4.93 -4.92
N TRP A 140 -6.06 -5.44 -5.57
CA TRP A 140 -6.01 -6.09 -6.88
C TRP A 140 -6.38 -5.16 -8.04
N ARG A 141 -6.66 -3.87 -7.77
CA ARG A 141 -7.04 -2.90 -8.81
C ARG A 141 -5.83 -2.40 -9.59
N PRO A 142 -5.97 -2.19 -10.91
CA PRO A 142 -4.84 -1.80 -11.76
C PRO A 142 -4.37 -0.38 -11.44
N VAL A 143 -3.06 -0.15 -11.58
CA VAL A 143 -2.49 1.21 -11.55
C VAL A 143 -2.97 1.97 -12.78
N LEU A 144 -3.53 3.16 -12.58
CA LEU A 144 -3.96 3.99 -13.68
C LEU A 144 -2.79 4.82 -14.25
N PRO A 145 -2.81 5.17 -15.54
CA PRO A 145 -1.96 6.25 -16.04
C PRO A 145 -2.26 7.51 -15.23
N ARG A 146 -1.24 8.21 -14.70
CA ARG A 146 -1.36 9.36 -13.75
C ARG A 146 -2.24 10.56 -14.20
N ALA A 147 -2.87 10.50 -15.36
CA ALA A 147 -3.80 11.49 -15.86
C ALA A 147 -5.12 10.79 -16.26
N VAL A 148 -5.90 10.37 -15.27
CA VAL A 148 -7.30 9.99 -15.49
C VAL A 148 -8.18 11.16 -15.02
N PRO A 149 -9.01 11.75 -15.91
CA PRO A 149 -9.99 12.75 -15.52
C PRO A 149 -10.85 12.25 -14.36
N GLY A 150 -11.14 13.11 -13.37
CA GLY A 150 -11.95 12.71 -12.21
C GLY A 150 -13.34 12.11 -12.56
N GLN A 151 -13.88 12.44 -13.74
CA GLN A 151 -15.12 11.86 -14.27
C GLN A 151 -14.98 10.37 -14.61
N ASP A 152 -13.85 9.96 -15.21
CA ASP A 152 -13.59 8.57 -15.58
C ASP A 152 -13.37 7.69 -14.32
N LEU A 153 -12.83 8.30 -13.26
CA LEU A 153 -12.69 7.64 -11.95
C LEU A 153 -14.06 7.38 -11.31
N ILE A 154 -15.05 8.28 -11.44
CA ILE A 154 -16.40 8.07 -10.87
C ILE A 154 -17.16 6.98 -11.64
N ILE A 155 -17.05 6.95 -12.98
CA ILE A 155 -17.72 5.93 -13.82
C ILE A 155 -17.27 4.52 -13.44
N THR A 156 -15.97 4.38 -13.13
CA THR A 156 -15.35 3.12 -12.70
C THR A 156 -15.53 2.83 -11.21
N ARG A 157 -16.41 3.58 -10.52
CA ARG A 157 -16.63 3.53 -9.08
C ARG A 157 -15.34 3.64 -8.27
N CYS A 158 -14.51 4.62 -8.61
CA CYS A 158 -13.20 4.81 -8.04
C CYS A 158 -12.28 3.60 -8.20
N LEU A 159 -12.27 3.04 -9.42
CA LEU A 159 -11.53 1.85 -9.84
C LEU A 159 -12.12 0.52 -9.37
N ASN A 160 -13.10 0.48 -8.46
CA ASN A 160 -13.68 -0.76 -7.97
C ASN A 160 -14.36 -1.60 -9.08
N ASP A 161 -14.76 -0.99 -10.20
CA ASP A 161 -15.30 -1.72 -11.36
C ASP A 161 -14.20 -2.09 -12.40
N LEU A 162 -12.91 -1.89 -12.09
CA LEU A 162 -11.78 -2.24 -12.96
C LEU A 162 -11.02 -3.48 -12.48
N GLY A 163 -10.41 -4.20 -13.42
CA GLY A 163 -9.67 -5.43 -13.11
C GLY A 163 -10.59 -6.64 -12.94
N VAL A 164 -10.13 -7.64 -12.19
CA VAL A 164 -10.86 -8.88 -11.93
C VAL A 164 -10.81 -9.16 -10.44
N ASP A 165 -11.98 -9.39 -9.83
CA ASP A 165 -12.05 -9.76 -8.42
C ASP A 165 -11.42 -11.14 -8.22
N PRO A 166 -10.55 -11.31 -7.20
CA PRO A 166 -9.94 -12.60 -6.93
C PRO A 166 -11.01 -13.62 -6.50
N ALA A 167 -10.75 -14.90 -6.77
CA ALA A 167 -11.66 -15.94 -6.34
C ALA A 167 -11.65 -16.07 -4.81
N GLY A 168 -12.82 -16.29 -4.21
CA GLY A 168 -12.97 -16.59 -2.78
C GLY A 168 -13.79 -15.57 -2.01
N PRO A 169 -14.05 -15.84 -0.72
CA PRO A 169 -14.87 -14.98 0.12
C PRO A 169 -14.07 -13.78 0.64
N LEU A 170 -14.73 -12.62 0.73
CA LEU A 170 -14.28 -11.49 1.53
C LEU A 170 -14.56 -11.77 3.01
N THR A 171 -13.55 -11.60 3.87
CA THR A 171 -13.76 -11.68 5.32
C THR A 171 -14.44 -10.43 5.86
N SER A 172 -15.08 -10.51 7.03
CA SER A 172 -15.53 -9.28 7.71
C SER A 172 -14.34 -8.35 8.01
N PRO A 173 -14.45 -7.04 7.73
CA PRO A 173 -13.40 -6.07 8.05
C PRO A 173 -13.13 -6.01 9.56
N ILE A 174 -11.85 -5.98 9.94
CA ILE A 174 -11.43 -5.79 11.34
C ILE A 174 -10.39 -4.67 11.44
N ARG A 175 -10.31 -4.00 12.60
CA ARG A 175 -9.29 -2.97 12.80
C ARG A 175 -7.90 -3.61 12.92
N PRO A 176 -6.87 -3.13 12.19
CA PRO A 176 -5.52 -3.68 12.27
C PRO A 176 -4.89 -3.63 13.67
N ASP A 177 -5.30 -2.64 14.49
CA ASP A 177 -4.79 -2.41 15.84
C ASP A 177 -5.43 -3.28 16.94
N LEU A 178 -6.48 -4.05 16.61
CA LEU A 178 -7.16 -4.97 17.53
C LEU A 178 -6.60 -6.40 17.52
N GLY A 179 -5.62 -6.70 16.66
CA GLY A 179 -5.02 -8.05 16.60
C GLY A 179 -4.37 -8.41 15.27
N GLN A 180 -3.40 -7.60 14.84
CA GLN A 180 -2.36 -7.83 13.81
C GLN A 180 -2.74 -8.67 12.56
N PHE A 181 -2.90 -7.98 11.43
CA PHE A 181 -2.59 -8.57 10.13
C PHE A 181 -1.14 -8.23 9.75
N ASP A 182 -0.30 -9.25 9.68
CA ASP A 182 0.95 -9.16 8.95
C ASP A 182 0.65 -9.27 7.44
N LEU A 183 0.57 -8.14 6.76
CA LEU A 183 0.37 -8.07 5.31
C LEU A 183 1.60 -8.54 4.52
N GLN A 184 2.70 -8.96 5.16
CA GLN A 184 3.82 -9.56 4.44
C GLN A 184 3.46 -10.88 3.73
N GLN A 185 2.37 -11.55 4.12
CA GLN A 185 1.85 -12.69 3.37
C GLN A 185 1.29 -12.24 1.99
N ALA A 186 0.60 -11.10 1.93
CA ALA A 186 0.01 -10.51 0.71
C ALA A 186 1.03 -10.12 -0.35
N MET A 187 2.23 -9.71 0.06
CA MET A 187 3.26 -9.24 -0.87
C MET A 187 3.90 -10.34 -1.73
N ARG A 188 3.73 -11.63 -1.40
CA ARG A 188 4.40 -12.72 -2.14
C ARG A 188 3.79 -13.01 -3.52
N ASN A 189 2.60 -12.50 -3.81
CA ASN A 189 1.86 -12.83 -5.04
C ASN A 189 1.65 -11.65 -6.01
N ILE A 190 2.31 -10.51 -5.78
CA ILE A 190 2.27 -9.40 -6.74
C ILE A 190 3.31 -9.68 -7.84
N ALA A 191 2.84 -10.26 -8.96
CA ALA A 191 3.59 -10.47 -10.19
C ALA A 191 3.43 -9.28 -11.15
#